data_AF-A0A839J1P6-F1
#
_entry.id   AF-A0A839J1P6-F1
#
_cell.length_a   1.000
_cell.length_b   1.000
_cell.length_c   1.000
_cell.angle_alpha   90.00
_cell.angle_beta   90.00
_cell.angle_gamma   90.00
#
_symmetry.space_group_name_H-M   'P 1'
#
loop_
_entity.id
_entity.type
_entity.pdbx_description
1 polymer ?
#
loop_
_entity_poly.entity_id
_entity_poly.type
_entity_poly.pdbx_seq_one_letter_code
_entity_poly.pdbx_strand_id
1 'polypeptide(L)'
;MATPRIHAAAALGDLVREARLAQGLSQTELAADAAVGRQWLVGLEAGDKASAPLDMVLRVLRALALDVTLAGSHREGRPVPERPTLPTASDILSRYEKRP
;
A
#
# COMPACT_ATOMS: atom_id res chain seq x y z
N MET A 1 -12.92 -14.72 -9.60
CA MET A 1 -13.01 -13.25 -9.71
C MET A 1 -11.69 -12.74 -10.27
N ALA A 2 -11.71 -11.68 -11.08
CA ALA A 2 -10.49 -11.01 -11.49
C ALA A 2 -9.78 -10.39 -10.27
N THR A 3 -8.46 -10.25 -10.31
CA THR A 3 -7.70 -9.52 -9.28
C THR A 3 -7.55 -8.06 -9.75
N PRO A 4 -8.42 -7.14 -9.31
CA PRO A 4 -8.35 -5.76 -9.76
C PRO A 4 -7.04 -5.12 -9.30
N ARG A 5 -6.46 -4.29 -10.17
CA ARG A 5 -5.27 -3.49 -9.86
C ARG A 5 -5.71 -2.04 -9.70
N ILE A 6 -5.53 -1.50 -8.51
CA ILE A 6 -5.92 -0.13 -8.17
C ILE A 6 -4.69 0.71 -7.82
N HIS A 7 -4.74 2.00 -8.16
CA HIS A 7 -3.67 2.97 -7.92
C HIS A 7 -4.16 4.22 -7.16
N ALA A 8 -5.43 4.24 -6.74
CA ALA A 8 -6.07 5.36 -6.05
C ALA A 8 -7.10 4.87 -5.03
N ALA A 9 -7.33 5.66 -3.98
CA ALA A 9 -8.26 5.33 -2.90
C ALA A 9 -9.72 5.21 -3.37
N ALA A 10 -10.15 6.06 -4.32
CA ALA A 10 -11.51 6.01 -4.87
C ALA A 10 -11.82 4.64 -5.51
N ALA A 11 -10.87 4.08 -6.28
CA ALA A 11 -11.03 2.76 -6.89
C ALA A 11 -11.12 1.64 -5.84
N LEU A 12 -10.52 1.80 -4.65
CA LEU A 12 -10.74 0.87 -3.54
C LEU A 12 -12.16 0.97 -2.99
N GLY A 13 -12.68 2.20 -2.85
CA GLY A 13 -14.05 2.46 -2.40
C GLY A 13 -15.11 1.83 -3.31
N ASP A 14 -14.92 1.93 -4.63
CA ASP A 14 -15.80 1.30 -5.62
C ASP A 14 -15.81 -0.22 -5.46
N LEU A 15 -14.64 -0.86 -5.33
CA LEU A 15 -14.53 -2.30 -5.11
C LEU A 15 -15.18 -2.77 -3.80
N VAL A 16 -15.04 -1.99 -2.73
CA VAL A 16 -15.71 -2.26 -1.45
C VAL A 16 -17.23 -2.21 -1.63
N ARG A 17 -17.74 -1.19 -2.31
CA ARG A 17 -19.18 -1.04 -2.59
C ARG A 17 -19.70 -2.19 -3.44
N GLU A 18 -19.00 -2.56 -4.50
CA GLU A 18 -19.37 -3.67 -5.38
C GLU A 18 -19.43 -5.00 -4.61
N ALA A 19 -18.40 -5.30 -3.83
CA ALA A 19 -18.35 -6.51 -3.02
C ALA A 19 -19.46 -6.55 -1.96
N ARG A 20 -19.72 -5.41 -1.29
CA ARG A 20 -20.83 -5.28 -0.32
C ARG A 20 -22.17 -5.59 -0.98
N LEU A 21 -22.45 -4.98 -2.14
CA LEU A 21 -23.70 -5.19 -2.87
C LEU A 21 -23.84 -6.63 -3.38
N ALA A 22 -22.75 -7.26 -3.83
CA ALA A 22 -22.75 -8.65 -4.25
C ALA A 22 -23.09 -9.61 -3.09
N GLN A 23 -22.78 -9.24 -1.85
CA GLN A 23 -23.14 -9.99 -0.64
C GLN A 23 -24.52 -9.62 -0.07
N GLY A 24 -25.24 -8.67 -0.69
CA GLY A 24 -26.56 -8.23 -0.23
C GLY A 24 -26.55 -7.42 1.07
N LEU A 25 -25.38 -6.95 1.51
CA LEU A 25 -25.23 -6.21 2.76
C LEU A 25 -25.59 -4.73 2.57
N SER A 26 -26.25 -4.14 3.56
CA SER A 26 -26.37 -2.69 3.71
C SER A 26 -25.07 -2.08 4.24
N GLN A 27 -24.92 -0.77 4.09
CA GLN A 27 -23.80 -0.04 4.70
C GLN A 27 -23.82 -0.10 6.23
N THR A 28 -25.01 -0.20 6.84
CA THR A 28 -25.12 -0.31 8.30
C THR A 28 -24.59 -1.66 8.79
N GLU A 29 -24.95 -2.75 8.10
CA GLU A 29 -24.49 -4.10 8.42
C GLU A 29 -22.97 -4.22 8.26
N LEU A 30 -22.42 -3.84 7.10
CA LEU A 30 -20.97 -3.90 6.89
C LEU A 30 -20.20 -3.01 7.88
N ALA A 31 -20.74 -1.82 8.21
CA ALA A 31 -20.10 -0.95 9.17
C ALA A 31 -20.06 -1.57 10.58
N ALA A 32 -21.14 -2.26 10.99
CA ALA A 32 -21.19 -2.98 12.25
C ALA A 32 -20.18 -4.13 12.29
N ASP A 33 -20.13 -4.96 11.23
CA ASP A 33 -19.23 -6.11 11.13
C ASP A 33 -17.75 -5.69 11.12
N ALA A 34 -17.45 -4.59 10.42
CA ALA A 34 -16.12 -4.00 10.42
C ALA A 34 -15.83 -3.17 11.69
N ALA A 35 -16.83 -2.94 12.54
CA ALA A 35 -16.83 -2.06 13.72
C ALA A 35 -16.28 -0.64 13.42
N VAL A 36 -16.79 -0.04 12.34
CA VAL A 36 -16.53 1.34 11.91
C VAL A 36 -17.83 2.16 11.93
N GLY A 37 -17.72 3.49 11.84
CA GLY A 37 -18.91 4.34 11.72
C GLY A 37 -19.56 4.21 10.34
N ARG A 38 -20.89 4.12 10.27
CA ARG A 38 -21.64 4.07 9.00
C ARG A 38 -21.31 5.25 8.07
N GLN A 39 -21.30 6.48 8.60
CA GLN A 39 -20.91 7.67 7.80
C GLN A 39 -19.46 7.61 7.33
N TRP A 40 -18.60 6.93 8.10
CA TRP A 40 -17.24 6.71 7.67
C TRP A 40 -17.17 5.75 6.47
N LEU A 41 -17.94 4.66 6.50
CA LEU A 41 -18.05 3.70 5.40
C LEU A 41 -18.67 4.32 4.14
N VAL A 42 -19.72 5.15 4.30
CA VAL A 42 -20.31 5.92 3.18
C VAL A 42 -19.24 6.74 2.46
N GLY A 43 -18.44 7.50 3.21
CA GLY A 43 -17.37 8.31 2.63
C GLY A 43 -16.26 7.47 1.99
N LEU A 44 -15.97 6.27 2.53
CA LEU A 44 -15.02 5.34 1.91
C LEU A 44 -15.53 4.86 0.55
N GLU A 45 -16.78 4.40 0.48
CA GLU A 45 -17.43 3.93 -0.76
C GLU A 45 -17.63 5.05 -1.80
N ALA A 46 -17.68 6.31 -1.38
CA ALA A 46 -17.74 7.47 -2.27
C ALA A 46 -16.36 7.93 -2.78
N GLY A 47 -15.26 7.40 -2.24
CA GLY A 47 -13.91 7.87 -2.54
C GLY A 47 -13.52 9.20 -1.87
N ASP A 48 -14.37 9.74 -0.99
CA ASP A 48 -14.20 11.04 -0.32
C ASP A 48 -13.20 11.00 0.86
N LYS A 49 -12.62 9.83 1.14
CA LYS A 49 -11.65 9.64 2.23
C LYS A 49 -10.22 9.55 1.70
N ALA A 50 -9.64 10.70 1.35
CA ALA A 50 -8.25 10.81 0.94
C ALA A 50 -7.24 10.28 1.99
N SER A 51 -7.59 10.35 3.28
CA SER A 51 -6.77 9.91 4.41
C SER A 51 -7.45 8.85 5.28
N ALA A 52 -8.12 7.87 4.66
CA ALA A 52 -8.70 6.74 5.39
C ALA A 52 -7.62 5.98 6.19
N PRO A 53 -7.81 5.75 7.50
CA PRO A 53 -6.89 4.92 8.29
C PRO A 53 -6.82 3.51 7.72
N LEU A 54 -5.60 3.03 7.46
CA LEU A 54 -5.37 1.73 6.80
C LEU A 54 -5.94 0.56 7.61
N ASP A 55 -5.86 0.62 8.94
CA ASP A 55 -6.43 -0.38 9.85
C ASP A 55 -7.95 -0.52 9.67
N MET A 56 -8.68 0.60 9.56
CA MET A 56 -10.12 0.59 9.33
C MET A 56 -10.46 0.03 7.95
N VAL A 57 -9.68 0.38 6.93
CA VAL A 57 -9.82 -0.17 5.58
C VAL A 57 -9.64 -1.69 5.60
N LEU A 58 -8.56 -2.19 6.22
CA LEU A 58 -8.30 -3.63 6.32
C LEU A 58 -9.39 -4.38 7.10
N ARG A 59 -10.02 -3.75 8.10
CA ARG A 59 -11.16 -4.33 8.83
C ARG A 59 -12.40 -4.49 7.94
N VAL A 60 -12.69 -3.50 7.08
CA VAL A 60 -13.77 -3.59 6.10
C VAL A 60 -13.50 -4.69 5.09
N LEU A 61 -12.29 -4.76 4.55
CA LEU A 61 -11.91 -5.82 3.60
C LEU A 61 -12.04 -7.21 4.24
N ARG A 62 -11.60 -7.37 5.50
CA ARG A 62 -11.77 -8.61 6.26
C ARG A 62 -13.24 -8.97 6.46
N ALA A 63 -14.10 -8.01 6.80
CA ALA A 63 -15.54 -8.25 6.96
C ALA A 63 -16.20 -8.72 5.64
N LEU A 64 -15.66 -8.32 4.49
CA LEU A 64 -16.09 -8.77 3.16
C LEU A 64 -15.37 -10.04 2.67
N ALA A 65 -14.49 -10.64 3.48
CA ALA A 65 -13.63 -11.76 3.07
C ALA A 65 -12.79 -11.45 1.81
N LEU A 66 -12.25 -10.23 1.73
CA LEU A 66 -11.34 -9.78 0.67
C LEU A 66 -9.89 -9.70 1.17
N ASP A 67 -8.97 -10.09 0.29
CA ASP A 67 -7.53 -10.01 0.51
C ASP A 67 -6.89 -8.88 -0.30
N VAL A 68 -5.83 -8.27 0.26
CA VAL A 68 -4.98 -7.30 -0.45
C VAL A 68 -3.67 -7.98 -0.83
N THR A 69 -3.31 -7.92 -2.12
CA THR A 69 -2.01 -8.37 -2.61
C THR A 69 -1.16 -7.16 -3.01
N LEU A 70 0.07 -7.10 -2.50
CA LEU A 70 1.05 -6.10 -2.91
C LEU A 70 1.81 -6.60 -4.14
N ALA A 71 1.80 -5.80 -5.21
CA ALA A 71 2.54 -6.09 -6.44
C ALA A 71 3.37 -4.86 -6.84
N GLY A 72 4.69 -5.00 -6.78
CA GLY A 72 5.62 -3.98 -7.27
C GLY A 72 5.98 -4.23 -8.73
N SER A 73 5.88 -3.20 -9.57
CA SER A 73 6.78 -3.09 -10.72
C SER A 73 8.07 -2.51 -10.16
N HIS A 74 9.09 -3.34 -9.96
CA HIS A 74 10.43 -2.81 -9.68
C HIS A 74 10.72 -1.85 -10.83
N ARG A 75 10.79 -0.53 -10.55
CA ARG A 75 11.30 0.41 -11.55
C ARG A 75 12.73 -0.03 -11.78
N GLU A 76 12.99 -0.76 -12.85
CA GLU A 76 14.35 -1.02 -13.29
C GLU A 76 15.05 0.34 -13.37
N GLY A 77 16.14 0.49 -12.62
CA GLY A 77 17.01 1.66 -12.73
C GLY A 77 16.65 2.89 -11.89
N ARG A 78 16.59 2.77 -10.56
CA ARG A 78 17.46 3.71 -9.82
C ARG A 78 18.84 3.06 -9.86
N PRO A 79 19.84 3.60 -10.59
CA PRO A 79 21.19 3.14 -10.40
C PRO A 79 21.44 3.23 -8.90
N VAL A 80 21.68 2.08 -8.25
CA VAL A 80 22.31 2.09 -6.93
C VAL A 80 23.54 2.97 -7.15
N PRO A 81 23.69 4.14 -6.48
CA PRO A 81 24.90 4.93 -6.63
C PRO A 81 26.02 3.93 -6.39
N GLU A 82 26.84 3.74 -7.42
CA GLU A 82 27.93 2.79 -7.42
C GLU A 82 28.62 2.97 -6.08
N ARG A 83 28.60 1.94 -5.23
CA ARG A 83 29.20 2.05 -3.90
C ARG A 83 30.58 2.64 -4.16
N PRO A 84 30.93 3.81 -3.59
CA PRO A 84 32.25 4.36 -3.82
C PRO A 84 33.23 3.24 -3.55
N THR A 85 34.02 2.86 -4.55
CA THR A 85 35.04 1.84 -4.36
C THR A 85 35.96 2.39 -3.28
N LEU A 86 35.78 1.90 -2.06
CA LEU A 86 36.64 2.30 -0.95
C LEU A 86 38.06 1.91 -1.39
N PRO A 87 39.02 2.84 -1.33
CA PRO A 87 40.42 2.50 -1.58
C PRO A 87 40.78 1.27 -0.77
N THR A 88 41.44 0.31 -1.40
CA THR A 88 41.89 -0.88 -0.68
C THR A 88 42.88 -0.45 0.41
N ALA A 89 43.09 -1.30 1.41
CA ALA A 89 44.11 -1.05 2.43
C ALA A 89 45.49 -0.76 1.79
N SER A 90 45.82 -1.43 0.68
CA SER A 90 47.04 -1.19 -0.09
C SER A 90 47.10 0.23 -0.70
N ASP A 91 46.00 0.69 -1.30
CA ASP A 91 45.90 2.04 -1.86
C ASP A 91 46.07 3.13 -0.79
N ILE A 92 45.59 2.85 0.42
CA ILE A 92 45.72 3.75 1.58
C ILE A 92 47.17 3.80 2.05
N LEU A 93 47.81 2.64 2.27
CA LEU A 93 49.19 2.54 2.77
C LEU A 93 50.21 3.17 1.80
N SER A 94 50.03 2.95 0.50
CA SER A 94 50.93 3.50 -0.54
C SER A 94 50.95 5.04 -0.58
N ARG A 95 49.91 5.71 -0.06
CA ARG A 95 49.88 7.18 0.07
C ARG A 95 50.69 7.70 1.25
N TYR A 96 50.92 6.88 2.29
CA TYR A 96 51.72 7.25 3.45
C TYR A 96 53.22 7.05 3.19
N GLU A 97 53.61 6.08 2.37
CA GLU A 97 55.01 5.84 2.02
C GLU A 97 55.62 6.91 1.10
N LYS A 98 54.80 7.64 0.34
CA LYS A 98 55.24 8.68 -0.60
C LYS A 98 55.24 10.10 -0.01
N ARG A 99 55.08 10.26 1.30
CA ARG A 99 55.12 11.57 1.95
C ARG A 99 56.56 11.88 2.37
N PRO A 100 57.17 12.99 1.90
CA PRO A 100 58.54 13.36 2.23
C PRO A 100 58.73 13.71 3.71
#